data_AF-A0A7W0NJF3-F1
#
_entry.id   AF-A0A7W0NJF3-F1
#
_cell.length_a   1.000
_cell.length_b   1.000
_cell.length_c   1.000
_cell.angle_alpha   90.00
_cell.angle_beta   90.00
_cell.angle_gamma   90.00
#
_symmetry.space_group_name_H-M   'P 1'
#
loop_
_entity.id
_entity.type
_entity.pdbx_description
1 polymer ?
#
loop_
_entity_poly.entity_id
_entity_poly.type
_entity_poly.pdbx_seq_one_letter_code
_entity_poly.pdbx_strand_id
1 'polypeptide(L)' 'MVAFAGIALLAHGGFGGAVVETLLVVGVAVFFLVIWLRERRAGRKDES' A
#
# COMPACT_ATOMS: atom_id res chain seq x y z
N MET A 1 2.08 -34.10 -1.99
CA MET A 1 2.14 -32.70 -2.48
C MET A 1 1.67 -31.66 -1.44
N VAL A 2 1.73 -31.93 -0.13
CA VAL A 2 1.27 -30.98 0.91
C VAL A 2 2.44 -30.20 1.55
N ALA A 3 3.64 -30.79 1.58
CA ALA A 3 4.82 -30.18 2.22
C ALA A 3 5.34 -28.92 1.50
N PHE A 4 5.20 -28.82 0.18
CA PHE A 4 5.67 -27.65 -0.59
C PHE A 4 4.84 -26.38 -0.32
N ALA A 5 3.54 -26.52 -0.03
CA ALA A 5 2.66 -25.39 0.24
C ALA A 5 3.03 -24.68 1.56
N GLY A 6 3.41 -25.45 2.59
CA GLY A 6 3.79 -24.89 3.89
C GLY A 6 5.09 -24.09 3.86
N ILE A 7 6.08 -24.56 3.10
CA ILE A 7 7.39 -23.90 2.99
C ILE A 7 7.29 -22.59 2.20
N ALA A 8 6.46 -22.55 1.15
CA ALA A 8 6.21 -21.33 0.39
C ALA A 8 5.50 -20.25 1.23
N LEU A 9 4.57 -20.64 2.10
CA LEU A 9 3.85 -19.71 2.98
C LEU A 9 4.76 -19.08 4.05
N LEU A 10 5.70 -19.87 4.58
CA LEU A 10 6.72 -19.41 5.53
C LEU A 10 7.77 -18.51 4.87
N ALA A 11 8.15 -18.80 3.62
CA ALA A 11 9.11 -18.00 2.85
C ALA A 11 8.58 -16.63 2.41
N HIS A 12 7.26 -16.43 2.38
CA HIS A 12 6.61 -15.14 2.10
C HIS A 12 6.17 -14.38 3.36
N GLY A 13 6.70 -14.76 4.53
CA GLY A 13 6.39 -14.05 5.77
C GLY A 13 5.00 -14.32 6.33
N GLY A 14 4.26 -15.32 5.86
CA GLY A 14 2.96 -15.71 6.43
C GLY A 14 1.97 -14.54 6.65
N PHE A 15 1.07 -14.69 7.62
CA PHE A 15 0.07 -13.66 7.95
C PHE A 15 0.70 -12.32 8.38
N GLY A 16 1.81 -12.36 9.13
CA GLY A 16 2.52 -11.16 9.57
C GLY A 16 3.10 -10.35 8.41
N GLY A 17 3.69 -11.02 7.43
CA GLY A 17 4.19 -10.44 6.19
C GLY A 17 3.06 -9.78 5.40
N ALA A 18 1.95 -10.49 5.19
CA ALA A 18 0.80 -9.97 4.46
C ALA A 18 0.21 -8.70 5.11
N VAL A 19 0.14 -8.64 6.45
CA VAL A 19 -0.33 -7.45 7.17
C VAL A 19 0.63 -6.28 6.96
N VAL A 20 1.94 -6.50 7.09
CA VAL A 20 2.94 -5.45 6.88
C VAL A 20 2.93 -4.94 5.44
N GLU A 21 2.89 -5.83 4.45
CA GLU A 21 2.81 -5.48 3.04
C GLU A 21 1.54 -4.67 2.74
N THR A 22 0.40 -5.09 3.29
CA THR A 22 -0.87 -4.36 3.12
C THR A 22 -0.76 -2.95 3.70
N LEU A 23 -0.21 -2.80 4.90
CA LEU A 23 -0.01 -1.50 5.53
C LEU A 23 0.93 -0.60 4.71
N LEU A 24 2.00 -1.17 4.14
CA LEU A 24 2.91 -0.42 3.26
C LEU A 24 2.21 0.04 1.99
N VAL A 25 1.49 -0.85 1.30
CA VAL A 25 0.75 -0.51 0.07
C VAL A 25 -0.31 0.56 0.33
N VAL A 26 -1.12 0.38 1.38
CA VAL A 26 -2.15 1.36 1.77
C VAL A 26 -1.52 2.68 2.17
N GLY A 27 -0.43 2.66 2.93
CA GLY A 27 0.29 3.88 3.34
C GLY A 27 0.82 4.67 2.15
N VAL A 28 1.44 4.01 1.18
CA VAL A 28 1.93 4.65 -0.06
C VAL A 28 0.76 5.21 -0.87
N ALA A 29 -0.32 4.45 -1.04
CA ALA A 29 -1.50 4.90 -1.78
C ALA A 29 -2.14 6.15 -1.15
N VAL A 30 -2.29 6.16 0.19
CA VAL A 30 -2.82 7.32 0.93
C VAL A 30 -1.89 8.52 0.80
N PHE A 31 -0.57 8.33 0.89
CA PHE A 31 0.39 9.41 0.72
C PHE A 31 0.25 10.11 -0.65
N PHE A 32 0.21 9.32 -1.73
CA PHE A 32 0.00 9.86 -3.08
C PHE A 32 -1.37 10.52 -3.23
N LEU A 33 -2.43 9.94 -2.66
CA LEU A 33 -3.77 10.53 -2.68
C LEU A 33 -3.79 11.91 -2.02
N VAL A 34 -3.12 12.05 -0.87
CA VAL A 34 -3.01 13.32 -0.15
C VAL A 34 -2.27 14.38 -1.00
N ILE A 35 -1.16 14.01 -1.63
CA ILE A 35 -0.42 14.91 -2.53
C ILE A 35 -1.32 15.34 -3.69
N TRP A 36 -1.98 14.39 -4.36
CA TRP A 36 -2.85 14.68 -5.49
C TRP A 36 -4.00 15.62 -5.11
N LEU A 37 -4.63 15.40 -3.96
CA LEU A 37 -5.69 16.27 -3.44
C LEU A 37 -5.17 17.69 -3.14
N ARG A 38 -3.95 17.80 -2.61
CA ARG A 38 -3.30 19.08 -2.31
C ARG A 38 -3.02 19.86 -3.59
N GLU A 39 -2.47 19.22 -4.62
CA GLU A 39 -2.21 19.85 -5.92
C GLU A 39 -3.51 20.26 -6.61
N ARG A 40 -4.52 19.38 -6.61
CA ARG A 40 -5.87 19.71 -7.11
C ARG A 40 -6.47 20.92 -6.42
N ARG A 41 -6.24 21.09 -5.13
CA ARG A 41 -6.75 22.24 -4.36
C ARG A 41 -5.98 23.52 -4.67
N ALA A 42 -4.67 23.42 -4.88
CA ALA A 42 -3.83 24.57 -5.24
C ALA A 42 -4.20 25.10 -6.63
N GLY A 43 -4.33 24.23 -7.64
CA GLY A 43 -4.68 24.66 -9.01
C GLY A 43 -6.06 25.31 -9.15
N ARG A 44 -6.99 25.09 -8.20
CA ARG A 44 -8.30 25.77 -8.17
C ARG A 44 -8.25 27.18 -7.56
N LYS A 45 -7.19 27.51 -6.82
CA LYS A 45 -7.05 28.83 -6.19
C LYS A 45 -6.51 29.89 -7.14
N ASP A 46 -5.79 29.48 -8.19
CA ASP A 46 -5.14 30.39 -9.13
C ASP A 46 -6.09 30.81 -10.29
N GLU A 47 -7.26 30.19 -10.42
CA GLU A 47 -8.26 30.47 -11.45
C GLU A 47 -9.41 31.39 -10.95
N SER A 48 -9.32 31.93 -9.72
CA SER A 48 -10.35 32.80 -9.13
C SER A 48 -9.88 34.21 -8.86
#